data_AF-A0A7S0A603-F1
#
_entry.id   AF-A0A7S0A603-F1
#
_cell.length_a   1.000
_cell.length_b   1.000
_cell.length_c   1.000
_cell.angle_alpha   90.00
_cell.angle_beta   90.00
_cell.angle_gamma   90.00
#
_symmetry.space_group_name_H-M   'P 1'
#
loop_
_entity.id
_entity.type
_entity.pdbx_description
1 polymer ?
#
loop_
_entity_poly.entity_id
_entity_poly.type
_entity_poly.pdbx_seq_one_letter_code
_entity_poly.pdbx_strand_id
1 'polypeptide(L)'
;SSIENVAKGAYSVVECDDPELVLIATGSEVSLCCDAAKELSGKKVRVVSMPSWELFRAQPAEYRDSLLPKAVPKMSVEAAVTMGWQEWADAHVGINVFGASAPGGTCMD
;
A
#
# COMPACT_ATOMS: atom_id res chain seq x y z
N SER A 1 -3.07 18.47 5.63
CA SER A 1 -1.67 18.31 6.08
C SER A 1 -1.31 16.83 6.16
N SER A 2 -0.03 16.46 6.06
CA SER A 2 0.41 15.06 6.22
C SER A 2 -0.02 14.47 7.58
N ILE A 3 -0.03 15.29 8.63
CA ILE A 3 -0.46 14.88 9.98
C ILE A 3 -1.93 14.44 9.99
N GLU A 4 -2.83 15.22 9.38
CA GLU A 4 -4.26 14.91 9.35
C GLU A 4 -4.56 13.65 8.54
N ASN A 5 -3.77 13.39 7.51
CA ASN A 5 -3.88 12.19 6.69
C ASN A 5 -3.38 10.94 7.43
N VAL A 6 -2.25 11.05 8.15
CA VAL A 6 -1.74 9.95 8.99
C VAL A 6 -2.75 9.59 10.08
N ALA A 7 -3.46 10.56 10.65
CA ALA A 7 -4.50 10.33 11.66
C ALA A 7 -5.68 9.48 11.13
N LYS A 8 -5.86 9.37 9.81
CA LYS A 8 -6.86 8.49 9.18
C LYS A 8 -6.38 7.05 9.01
N GLY A 9 -5.12 6.76 9.32
CA GLY A 9 -4.51 5.43 9.23
C GLY A 9 -4.10 4.99 7.83
N ALA A 10 -4.83 5.41 6.80
CA ALA A 10 -4.44 5.26 5.40
C ALA A 10 -4.90 6.44 4.57
N TYR A 11 -4.17 6.79 3.52
CA TYR A 11 -4.50 7.86 2.58
C TYR A 11 -3.76 7.68 1.25
N SER A 12 -4.29 8.29 0.20
CA SER A 12 -3.71 8.26 -1.14
C SER A 12 -2.53 9.23 -1.22
N VAL A 13 -1.39 8.76 -1.73
CA VAL A 13 -0.19 9.58 -2.03
C VAL A 13 -0.02 9.81 -3.52
N VAL A 14 -0.62 8.94 -4.34
CA VAL A 14 -0.81 9.13 -5.78
C VAL A 14 -2.30 8.99 -6.05
N GLU A 15 -2.97 10.13 -6.23
CA GLU A 15 -4.39 10.18 -6.53
C GLU A 15 -4.68 9.70 -7.95
N CYS A 16 -5.77 8.96 -8.09
CA CYS A 16 -6.23 8.44 -9.37
C CYS A 16 -7.74 8.20 -9.31
N ASP A 17 -8.49 8.81 -10.21
CA ASP A 17 -9.92 8.60 -10.37
C ASP A 17 -10.18 7.34 -11.21
N ASP A 18 -11.09 6.48 -10.74
CA ASP A 18 -11.40 5.17 -11.30
C ASP A 18 -10.14 4.30 -11.51
N PRO A 19 -9.40 3.95 -10.43
CA PRO A 19 -8.18 3.17 -10.55
C PRO A 19 -8.48 1.76 -11.09
N GLU A 20 -7.60 1.27 -11.97
CA GLU A 20 -7.58 -0.13 -12.41
C GLU A 20 -6.79 -1.02 -11.43
N LEU A 21 -5.92 -0.42 -10.61
CA LEU A 21 -5.09 -1.09 -9.61
C LEU A 21 -4.85 -0.15 -8.42
N VAL A 22 -4.87 -0.70 -7.21
CA VAL A 22 -4.43 -0.01 -6.00
C VAL A 22 -3.19 -0.69 -5.43
N LEU A 23 -2.10 0.05 -5.30
CA LEU A 23 -0.92 -0.36 -4.54
C LEU A 23 -1.03 0.19 -3.11
N ILE A 24 -0.94 -0.69 -2.12
CA ILE A 24 -1.00 -0.33 -0.71
C ILE A 24 0.38 -0.61 -0.12
N ALA A 25 1.00 0.38 0.51
CA ALA A 25 2.31 0.21 1.14
C ALA A 25 2.42 0.95 2.47
N THR A 26 3.45 0.60 3.22
CA THR A 26 3.80 1.23 4.50
C THR A 26 5.28 1.62 4.47
N GLY A 27 5.67 2.56 5.33
CA GLY A 27 7.09 2.91 5.54
C GLY A 27 7.87 3.21 4.25
N SER A 28 8.99 2.52 4.08
CA SER A 28 9.92 2.68 2.95
C SER A 28 9.34 2.20 1.62
N GLU A 29 8.38 1.28 1.62
CA GLU A 29 7.84 0.69 0.39
C GLU A 29 6.86 1.62 -0.32
N VAL A 30 6.42 2.71 0.34
CA VAL A 30 5.56 3.72 -0.28
C VAL A 30 6.25 4.39 -1.48
N SER A 31 7.53 4.75 -1.37
CA SER A 31 8.25 5.34 -2.50
C SER A 31 8.42 4.34 -3.65
N LEU A 32 8.64 3.07 -3.34
CA LEU A 32 8.72 2.00 -4.34
C LEU A 32 7.40 1.87 -5.12
N CYS A 33 6.25 1.92 -4.43
CA CYS A 33 4.95 1.91 -5.09
C CYS A 33 4.71 3.15 -5.94
N CYS A 34 5.17 4.33 -5.50
CA CYS A 34 5.11 5.54 -6.31
C CYS A 34 5.94 5.43 -7.60
N ASP A 35 7.10 4.77 -7.55
CA ASP A 35 7.93 4.55 -8.73
C ASP A 35 7.33 3.48 -9.66
N ALA A 36 6.83 2.36 -9.10
CA ALA A 36 6.11 1.34 -9.85
C ALA A 36 4.87 1.90 -10.58
N ALA A 37 4.12 2.82 -9.93
CA ALA A 37 2.99 3.48 -10.56
C ALA A 37 3.40 4.34 -11.79
N LYS A 38 4.61 4.92 -11.80
CA LYS A 38 5.14 5.65 -12.96
C LYS A 38 5.55 4.70 -14.08
N GLU A 39 6.13 3.54 -13.73
CA GLU A 39 6.54 2.53 -14.72
C GLU A 39 5.35 1.85 -15.40
N LEU A 40 4.24 1.69 -14.68
CA LEU A 40 2.95 1.20 -15.19
C LEU A 40 2.23 2.26 -16.06
N SER A 41 2.98 2.98 -16.90
CA SER A 41 2.46 3.96 -17.84
C SER A 41 1.40 3.32 -18.76
N GLY A 42 0.19 3.88 -18.74
CA GLY A 42 -0.98 3.34 -19.44
C GLY A 42 -1.98 2.58 -18.56
N LYS A 43 -1.70 2.42 -17.26
CA LYS A 43 -2.66 1.95 -16.26
C LYS A 43 -3.00 3.05 -15.28
N LYS A 44 -4.28 3.11 -14.89
CA LYS A 44 -4.74 3.97 -13.79
C LYS A 44 -4.37 3.33 -12.45
N VAL A 45 -3.26 3.76 -11.85
CA VAL A 45 -2.77 3.22 -10.57
C VAL A 45 -2.94 4.24 -9.46
N ARG A 46 -3.58 3.83 -8.37
CA ARG A 46 -3.60 4.59 -7.11
C ARG A 46 -2.54 4.01 -6.17
N VAL A 47 -1.83 4.89 -5.46
CA VAL A 47 -0.91 4.47 -4.39
C VAL A 47 -1.44 4.96 -3.06
N VAL A 48 -1.62 4.02 -2.12
CA VAL A 48 -2.13 4.26 -0.77
C VAL A 48 -1.01 4.01 0.23
N SER A 49 -0.71 5.02 1.04
CA SER A 49 0.11 4.87 2.24
C SER A 49 -0.79 4.45 3.41
N MET A 50 -0.46 3.35 4.09
CA MET A 50 -1.25 2.80 5.20
C MET A 50 -0.41 2.65 6.48
N PRO A 51 -0.02 3.75 7.15
CA PRO A 51 0.82 3.68 8.36
C PRO A 51 0.16 3.02 9.59
N SER A 52 -1.17 2.90 9.66
CA SER A 52 -1.84 2.19 10.76
C SER A 52 -3.15 1.55 10.32
N TRP A 53 -3.20 0.22 10.43
CA TRP A 53 -4.41 -0.57 10.14
C TRP A 53 -5.52 -0.25 11.13
N GLU A 54 -5.20 -0.04 12.40
CA GLU A 54 -6.16 0.21 13.48
C GLU A 54 -6.92 1.52 13.24
N LEU A 55 -6.18 2.59 12.94
CA LEU A 55 -6.77 3.89 12.64
C LEU A 55 -7.60 3.85 11.36
N PHE A 56 -7.15 3.11 10.34
CA PHE A 56 -7.88 2.97 9.09
C PHE A 56 -9.16 2.13 9.28
N ARG A 57 -9.08 1.03 10.02
CA ARG A 57 -10.22 0.16 10.37
C ARG A 57 -11.30 0.93 11.14
N ALA A 58 -10.91 1.89 11.97
CA ALA A 58 -11.81 2.76 12.70
C ALA A 58 -12.50 3.83 11.81
N GLN A 59 -12.07 4.03 10.57
CA GLN A 59 -12.71 4.99 9.67
C GLN A 59 -14.08 4.49 9.17
N PRO A 60 -15.00 5.42 8.85
CA PRO A 60 -16.27 5.09 8.21
C PRO A 60 -16.09 4.21 6.98
N ALA A 61 -17.02 3.30 6.74
CA ALA A 61 -16.98 2.39 5.58
C ALA A 61 -16.87 3.17 4.26
N GLU A 62 -17.56 4.30 4.14
CA GLU A 62 -17.50 5.20 2.98
C GLU A 62 -16.07 5.67 2.68
N TYR A 63 -15.30 6.03 3.72
CA TYR A 63 -13.91 6.44 3.54
C TYR A 63 -13.03 5.25 3.11
N ARG A 64 -13.18 4.11 3.77
CA ARG A 64 -12.43 2.90 3.42
C ARG A 64 -12.71 2.44 2.00
N ASP A 65 -13.98 2.40 1.61
CA ASP A 65 -14.43 1.99 0.27
C ASP A 65 -14.03 3.04 -0.80
N SER A 66 -13.98 4.33 -0.46
CA SER A 66 -13.48 5.37 -1.37
C SER A 66 -12.00 5.19 -1.69
N LEU A 67 -11.21 4.71 -0.72
CA LEU A 67 -9.77 4.54 -0.84
C LEU A 67 -9.42 3.19 -1.48
N LEU A 68 -10.12 2.12 -1.06
CA LEU A 68 -9.95 0.74 -1.50
C LEU A 68 -11.26 0.18 -2.10
N PRO A 69 -11.64 0.57 -3.33
CA PRO A 69 -12.87 0.11 -3.95
C PRO A 69 -12.89 -1.41 -4.13
N LYS A 70 -13.99 -2.06 -3.74
CA LYS A 70 -14.10 -3.54 -3.71
C LYS A 70 -13.88 -4.23 -5.06
N ALA A 71 -14.21 -3.56 -6.17
CA ALA A 71 -14.11 -4.11 -7.51
C ALA A 71 -12.72 -3.93 -8.15
N VAL A 72 -11.83 -3.17 -7.51
CA VAL A 72 -10.50 -2.85 -8.03
C VAL A 72 -9.49 -3.78 -7.36
N PRO A 73 -8.64 -4.49 -8.10
CA PRO A 73 -7.62 -5.34 -7.50
C PRO A 73 -6.63 -4.50 -6.67
N LYS A 74 -6.26 -5.02 -5.50
CA LYS A 74 -5.32 -4.36 -4.59
C LYS A 74 -4.11 -5.24 -4.31
N MET A 75 -2.93 -4.66 -4.32
CA MET A 75 -1.68 -5.34 -3.96
C MET A 75 -1.02 -4.64 -2.78
N SER A 76 -0.67 -5.38 -1.73
CA SER A 76 0.12 -4.86 -0.62
C SER A 76 1.61 -5.04 -0.87
N VAL A 77 2.42 -4.06 -0.45
CA VAL A 77 3.88 -4.09 -0.55
C VAL A 77 4.47 -3.64 0.79
N GLU A 78 5.14 -4.55 1.47
CA GLU A 78 5.78 -4.30 2.75
C GLU A 78 6.93 -5.28 2.96
N ALA A 79 8.10 -4.80 3.40
CA ALA A 79 9.26 -5.63 3.70
C ALA A 79 9.13 -6.41 5.03
N ALA A 80 8.00 -7.11 5.19
CA ALA A 80 7.64 -7.91 6.35
C ALA A 80 6.78 -9.11 5.94
N VAL A 81 6.34 -9.92 6.92
CA VAL A 81 5.48 -11.07 6.67
C VAL A 81 4.13 -10.64 6.12
N THR A 82 3.59 -11.43 5.20
CA THR A 82 2.32 -11.12 4.50
C THR A 82 1.07 -11.42 5.34
N MET A 83 1.21 -12.08 6.50
CA MET A 83 0.10 -12.46 7.36
C MET A 83 -0.69 -11.23 7.84
N GLY A 84 -1.99 -11.21 7.57
CA GLY A 84 -2.90 -10.11 7.95
C GLY A 84 -3.30 -9.23 6.76
N TRP A 85 -2.45 -9.13 5.74
CA TRP A 85 -2.69 -8.27 4.59
C TRP A 85 -3.92 -8.67 3.75
N GLN A 86 -4.41 -9.90 3.88
CA GLN A 86 -5.65 -10.35 3.24
C GLN A 86 -6.90 -9.55 3.68
N GLU A 87 -6.84 -8.79 4.78
CA GLU A 87 -7.89 -7.84 5.16
C GLU A 87 -8.01 -6.68 4.15
N TRP A 88 -6.89 -6.29 3.52
CA TRP A 88 -6.77 -5.05 2.75
C TRP A 88 -6.44 -5.28 1.27
N ALA A 89 -5.76 -6.36 0.91
CA ALA A 89 -5.25 -6.61 -0.42
C ALA A 89 -5.53 -8.03 -0.90
N ASP A 90 -5.53 -8.20 -2.22
CA ASP A 90 -5.83 -9.46 -2.92
C ASP A 90 -4.54 -10.22 -3.30
N ALA A 91 -3.41 -9.50 -3.36
CA ALA A 91 -2.07 -10.04 -3.58
C ALA A 91 -1.04 -9.31 -2.70
N HIS A 92 0.10 -9.95 -2.44
CA HIS A 92 1.08 -9.47 -1.47
C HIS A 92 2.52 -9.63 -1.98
N VAL A 93 3.26 -8.53 -1.95
CA VAL A 93 4.72 -8.52 -2.03
C VAL A 93 5.25 -8.31 -0.61
N GLY A 94 5.92 -9.33 -0.08
CA GLY A 94 6.52 -9.28 1.25
C GLY A 94 7.51 -10.42 1.48
N ILE A 95 8.01 -10.53 2.70
CA ILE A 95 9.10 -11.42 3.07
C ILE A 95 8.59 -12.41 4.11
N ASN A 96 8.32 -13.65 3.70
CA ASN A 96 7.81 -14.73 4.56
C ASN A 96 8.93 -15.67 5.07
N VAL A 97 10.19 -15.21 5.00
CA VAL A 97 11.39 -15.93 5.45
C VAL A 97 12.22 -15.01 6.35
N PHE A 98 13.22 -15.56 7.04
CA PHE A 98 14.17 -14.73 7.78
C PHE A 98 15.04 -13.92 6.82
N GLY A 99 15.52 -12.77 7.31
CA GLY A 99 16.44 -11.90 6.56
C GLY A 99 17.85 -12.49 6.41
N ALA A 100 18.70 -11.72 5.74
CA ALA A 100 20.10 -12.05 5.52
C ALA A 100 21.04 -10.94 6.06
N SER A 101 22.31 -11.28 6.25
CA SER A 101 23.35 -10.34 6.69
C SER A 101 24.11 -9.77 5.49
N ALA A 102 23.60 -8.68 4.92
CA ALA A 102 24.25 -7.89 3.88
C ALA A 102 23.72 -6.44 3.92
N PRO A 103 24.28 -5.49 3.14
CA PRO A 103 23.67 -4.17 2.96
C PRO A 103 22.22 -4.27 2.47
N GLY A 104 21.37 -3.33 2.87
CA GLY A 104 19.92 -3.38 2.61
C GLY A 104 19.55 -3.61 1.14
N GLY A 105 20.18 -2.89 0.21
CA GLY A 105 19.96 -3.10 -1.23
C GLY A 105 20.27 -4.54 -1.66
N THR A 106 21.40 -5.09 -1.23
CA THR A 106 21.81 -6.47 -1.54
C THR A 106 20.89 -7.53 -0.93
N CYS A 107 20.27 -7.26 0.22
CA CYS A 107 19.28 -8.16 0.80
C CYS A 107 17.93 -8.13 0.06
N MET A 108 17.68 -7.09 -0.74
CA MET A 108 16.41 -6.84 -1.43
C MET A 108 16.49 -7.06 -2.96
N ASP A 109 17.70 -7.25 -3.50
CA ASP A 109 17.96 -7.65 -4.90
C ASP A 109 17.58 -9.12 -5.17
#